data_AF-A0A2I1D377-F1
#
_entry.id   AF-A0A2I1D377-F1
#
_cell.length_a   1.000
_cell.length_b   1.000
_cell.length_c   1.000
_cell.angle_alpha   90.00
_cell.angle_beta   90.00
_cell.angle_gamma   90.00
#
_symmetry.space_group_name_H-M   'P 1'
#
loop_
_entity.id
_entity.type
_entity.pdbx_description
1 polymer ?
#
loop_
_entity_poly.entity_id
_entity_poly.type
_entity_poly.pdbx_seq_one_letter_code
_entity_poly.pdbx_strand_id
1 'polypeptide(L)'
;MPSSGLVLTGGQRQPDHTAQLRNRLWKNVASSTLDNIFCIPLAQKPGDYDEVPLQGTQYKVDDECRRKLQAALGEPCGAFPPTDVLNQGLDLFIRQFHPAVPFIHLPTFSAKDAPPLLLYTMCLTGMVVLGTKEALNFVRMSYLPFLSRIKAELDKCSASAGNDSTPGTLSIFATAFLLLNMVVFTKEYIEKSTMLWVDLISIAQYHGLFASIDGQILNMNLWKTIQDRDARWKAWGRVESVKRMIVGLLLLDSWYSWHLCRTPIITPGSVQFIPPYNQILFMADTSAEWELIDGGNNLLLPIVLTPLESIKVPLLSNPVDGICMYGVLAMIQLRQSEAYHRLLLNRASQPFIPCYVFATDGRARCLLSLQIQIAHQYSDVLEQLNPNVTIMWHTMCMSLTADLQLFIRASERDVPTPVRKTSLRQIKEWSQTPAARRACLHAAHIYKAIHKAIANDVGPKHLLFHSESSFFIAALVLALYKLTVPEPRAPPAGSTSIELLNDLRWPTLGTECFVSIVNPEPSDNLAINFIRNSGTVSMGGVPLPSGSLSARHILRMYERLFEKSAKWNVGNLLRGLRLFHDDLFGTELLSWDTGAID
;
A
#
# COMPACT_ATOMS: atom_id res chain seq x y z
N MET A 1 48.10 -38.87 -39.70
CA MET A 1 48.05 -37.47 -40.19
C MET A 1 46.65 -37.23 -40.75
N PRO A 2 45.98 -36.11 -40.42
CA PRO A 2 44.98 -36.12 -39.35
C PRO A 2 43.61 -35.55 -39.76
N SER A 3 42.57 -35.74 -38.94
CA SER A 3 41.55 -34.71 -38.73
C SER A 3 41.00 -34.75 -37.30
N SER A 4 41.13 -33.57 -36.69
CA SER A 4 40.98 -33.22 -35.28
C SER A 4 39.52 -33.19 -34.83
N GLY A 5 39.30 -33.44 -33.53
CA GLY A 5 37.98 -33.47 -32.91
C GLY A 5 37.40 -32.11 -32.52
N LEU A 6 36.18 -32.19 -31.97
CA LEU A 6 35.55 -31.17 -31.15
C LEU A 6 34.46 -31.85 -30.30
N VAL A 7 34.82 -32.21 -29.07
CA VAL A 7 33.85 -32.58 -28.03
C VAL A 7 33.34 -31.28 -27.41
N LEU A 8 32.10 -30.92 -27.70
CA LEU A 8 31.40 -29.81 -27.07
C LEU A 8 31.03 -30.21 -25.64
N THR A 9 31.81 -29.78 -24.66
CA THR A 9 31.48 -29.80 -23.25
C THR A 9 30.52 -28.64 -22.93
N GLY A 10 29.23 -28.85 -23.23
CA GLY A 10 28.15 -27.97 -22.79
C GLY A 10 27.85 -28.20 -21.31
N GLY A 11 28.67 -27.66 -20.42
CA GLY A 11 28.34 -27.58 -18.99
C GLY A 11 27.19 -26.59 -18.79
N GLN A 12 25.96 -27.09 -18.69
CA GLN A 12 24.88 -26.32 -18.06
C GLN A 12 25.29 -26.07 -16.61
N ARG A 13 25.74 -24.85 -16.29
CA ARG A 13 25.83 -24.39 -14.91
C ARG A 13 24.42 -24.41 -14.31
N GLN A 14 24.15 -25.37 -13.43
CA GLN A 14 23.05 -25.24 -12.48
C GLN A 14 23.23 -23.93 -11.70
N PRO A 15 22.17 -23.13 -11.48
CA PRO A 15 22.28 -21.95 -10.65
C PRO A 15 22.68 -22.37 -9.24
N ASP A 16 23.78 -21.80 -8.74
CA ASP A 16 24.29 -22.08 -7.40
C ASP A 16 23.31 -21.51 -6.37
N HIS A 17 22.42 -22.36 -5.86
CA HIS A 17 21.37 -21.96 -4.93
C HIS A 17 21.90 -21.42 -3.59
N THR A 18 23.20 -21.51 -3.31
CA THR A 18 23.82 -21.04 -2.06
C THR A 18 23.86 -19.51 -1.90
N ALA A 19 23.69 -18.75 -2.98
CA ALA A 19 23.76 -17.28 -2.98
C ALA A 19 22.51 -16.55 -2.41
N GLN A 20 21.36 -17.22 -2.33
CA GLN A 20 20.09 -16.58 -1.97
C GLN A 20 19.96 -16.39 -0.46
N LEU A 21 19.37 -15.25 -0.04
CA LEU A 21 19.20 -14.96 1.39
C LEU A 21 18.36 -16.04 2.09
N ARG A 22 17.32 -16.57 1.43
CA ARG A 22 16.39 -17.57 2.00
C ARG A 22 17.04 -18.74 2.73
N ASN A 23 18.26 -19.15 2.35
CA ASN A 23 18.93 -20.29 2.98
C ASN A 23 19.53 -19.97 4.36
N ARG A 24 19.79 -18.69 4.67
CA ARG A 24 20.44 -18.27 5.93
C ARG A 24 19.87 -16.96 6.50
N LEU A 25 18.81 -16.41 5.92
CA LEU A 25 18.25 -15.09 6.25
C LEU A 25 18.01 -14.96 7.74
N TRP A 26 17.21 -15.86 8.32
CA TRP A 26 16.80 -15.76 9.71
C TRP A 26 17.96 -16.01 10.67
N LYS A 27 18.88 -16.92 10.35
CA LYS A 27 20.10 -17.13 11.14
C LYS A 27 20.95 -15.87 11.14
N ASN A 28 21.27 -15.33 9.97
CA ASN A 28 22.14 -14.17 9.82
C ASN A 28 21.54 -12.92 10.47
N VAL A 29 20.22 -12.74 10.37
CA VAL A 29 19.50 -11.63 11.01
C VAL A 29 19.49 -11.78 12.54
N ALA A 30 19.16 -12.96 13.06
CA ALA A 30 19.08 -13.20 14.50
C ALA A 30 20.47 -13.18 15.17
N SER A 31 21.49 -13.76 14.54
CA SER A 31 22.85 -13.86 15.09
C SER A 31 23.74 -12.66 14.76
N SER A 32 23.22 -11.63 14.09
CA SER A 32 23.97 -10.40 13.81
C SER A 32 24.42 -9.72 15.10
N THR A 33 25.64 -9.18 15.12
CA THR A 33 26.17 -8.40 16.24
C THR A 33 25.68 -6.94 16.24
N LEU A 34 24.94 -6.53 15.20
CA LEU A 34 24.40 -5.17 15.07
C LEU A 34 23.20 -4.97 16.00
N ASP A 35 23.09 -3.85 16.70
CA ASP A 35 21.91 -3.55 17.54
C ASP A 35 20.60 -3.45 16.73
N ASN A 36 20.69 -2.97 15.49
CA ASN A 36 19.59 -2.91 14.52
C ASN A 36 20.00 -3.58 13.21
N ILE A 37 19.06 -4.16 12.47
CA ILE A 37 19.36 -4.83 11.19
C ILE A 37 19.78 -3.83 10.11
N PHE A 38 19.41 -2.56 10.28
CA PHE A 38 19.75 -1.45 9.40
C PHE A 38 20.88 -0.58 9.99
N CYS A 39 21.94 -1.23 10.48
CA CYS A 39 23.16 -0.59 10.98
C CYS A 39 24.42 -1.08 10.23
N ILE A 40 25.50 -0.30 10.31
CA ILE A 40 26.84 -0.63 9.80
C ILE A 40 27.60 -1.46 10.85
N PRO A 41 28.39 -2.49 10.46
CA PRO A 41 29.20 -3.27 11.39
C PRO A 41 30.19 -2.45 12.22
N LEU A 42 30.28 -2.78 13.51
CA LEU A 42 31.20 -2.17 14.50
C LEU A 42 32.67 -2.12 14.05
N ALA A 43 33.11 -3.04 13.18
CA ALA A 43 34.48 -3.10 12.67
C ALA A 43 34.88 -1.94 11.73
N GLN A 44 33.94 -1.07 11.33
CA GLN A 44 34.20 0.16 10.58
C GLN A 44 34.18 1.42 11.46
N LYS A 45 34.11 1.29 12.80
CA LYS A 45 34.18 2.42 13.73
C LYS A 45 35.63 2.95 13.81
N PRO A 46 35.90 4.23 13.48
CA PRO A 46 37.08 4.91 14.02
C PRO A 46 36.93 4.92 15.55
N GLY A 47 37.98 4.54 16.27
CA GLY A 47 37.92 4.36 17.72
C GLY A 47 37.42 5.62 18.44
N ASP A 48 36.31 5.48 19.16
CA ASP A 48 35.88 6.45 20.16
C ASP A 48 35.47 5.69 21.42
N TYR A 49 35.99 6.17 22.55
CA TYR A 49 35.82 5.59 23.88
C TYR A 49 34.42 5.89 24.43
N ASP A 50 33.91 4.92 25.20
CA ASP A 50 32.77 4.95 26.12
C ASP A 50 32.09 6.32 26.39
N GLU A 51 31.19 6.75 25.52
CA GLU A 51 30.13 7.71 25.88
C GLU A 51 28.80 6.96 26.03
N VAL A 52 28.27 6.96 27.25
CA VAL A 52 26.90 6.51 27.53
C VAL A 52 25.94 7.43 26.76
N PRO A 53 25.11 6.91 25.84
CA PRO A 53 24.21 7.75 25.06
C PRO A 53 23.21 8.45 25.99
N LEU A 54 23.25 9.78 26.03
CA LEU A 54 22.17 10.58 26.59
C LEU A 54 20.88 10.26 25.84
N GLN A 55 19.81 9.89 26.56
CA GLN A 55 18.48 9.63 25.99
C GLN A 55 18.07 10.77 25.03
N GLY A 56 17.81 10.42 23.77
CA GLY A 56 17.38 11.36 22.73
C GLY A 56 18.46 11.84 21.75
N THR A 57 19.75 11.50 21.93
CA THR A 57 20.80 11.81 20.94
C THR A 57 20.92 10.77 19.81
N GLN A 58 20.37 9.57 20.00
CA GLN A 58 20.47 8.47 19.03
C GLN A 58 19.79 8.78 17.67
N TYR A 59 18.84 9.73 17.65
CA TYR A 59 18.18 10.18 16.43
C TYR A 59 18.80 11.46 15.83
N LYS A 60 20.03 11.84 16.24
CA LYS A 60 20.70 13.04 15.75
C LYS A 60 21.75 12.72 14.70
N VAL A 61 21.67 13.43 13.59
CA VAL A 61 22.72 13.60 12.58
C VAL A 61 23.65 14.71 13.06
N ASP A 62 24.79 14.31 13.64
CA ASP A 62 25.88 15.23 13.99
C ASP A 62 26.76 15.55 12.76
N ASP A 63 27.76 16.41 12.94
CA ASP A 63 28.67 16.81 11.86
C ASP A 63 29.46 15.62 11.31
N GLU A 64 29.78 14.62 12.14
CA GLU A 64 30.42 13.39 11.70
C GLU A 64 29.53 12.60 10.74
N CYS A 65 28.27 12.39 11.14
CA CYS A 65 27.26 11.75 10.29
C CYS A 65 27.10 12.51 8.99
N ARG A 66 26.99 13.85 9.04
CA ARG A 66 26.88 14.70 7.86
C ARG A 66 28.07 14.52 6.90
N ARG A 67 29.30 14.48 7.41
CA ARG A 67 30.49 14.23 6.57
C ARG A 67 30.47 12.85 5.94
N LYS A 68 30.06 11.81 6.68
CA LYS A 68 29.90 10.45 6.13
C LYS A 68 28.86 10.40 5.02
N LEU A 69 27.72 11.07 5.20
CA LEU A 69 26.68 11.18 4.18
C LEU A 69 27.22 11.89 2.93
N GLN A 70 27.89 13.04 3.09
CA GLN A 70 28.48 13.79 1.99
C GLN A 70 29.53 12.96 1.23
N ALA A 71 30.39 12.23 1.94
CA ALA A 71 31.39 11.35 1.33
C ALA A 71 30.77 10.19 0.54
N ALA A 72 29.69 9.59 1.05
CA ALA A 72 29.03 8.45 0.41
C ALA A 72 28.19 8.83 -0.82
N LEU A 73 27.65 10.05 -0.84
CA LEU A 73 26.74 10.55 -1.88
C LEU A 73 27.45 11.41 -2.94
N GLY A 74 28.65 11.91 -2.63
CA GLY A 74 29.32 12.95 -3.40
C GLY A 74 28.73 14.34 -3.16
N GLU A 75 29.23 15.35 -3.87
CA GLU A 75 28.59 16.66 -3.87
C GLU A 75 27.32 16.63 -4.74
N PRO A 76 26.11 16.79 -4.17
CA PRO A 76 24.92 16.96 -4.98
C PRO A 76 25.03 18.26 -5.80
N CYS A 77 24.12 18.47 -6.74
CA CYS A 77 24.04 19.72 -7.50
C CYS A 77 23.60 20.87 -6.55
N GLY A 78 24.54 21.42 -5.77
CA GLY A 78 24.31 22.42 -4.72
C GLY A 78 25.04 22.10 -3.40
N ALA A 79 24.91 22.99 -2.41
CA ALA A 79 25.48 22.79 -1.08
C ALA A 79 24.81 21.62 -0.34
N PHE A 80 25.60 20.74 0.27
CA PHE A 80 25.08 19.63 1.06
C PHE A 80 24.31 20.15 2.29
N PRO A 81 23.10 19.63 2.62
CA PRO A 81 22.26 20.18 3.68
C PRO A 81 22.99 20.28 5.03
N PRO A 82 22.79 21.36 5.80
CA PRO A 82 23.34 21.45 7.16
C PRO A 82 22.68 20.42 8.08
N THR A 83 23.34 20.13 9.21
CA THR A 83 22.88 19.15 10.22
C THR A 83 21.48 19.46 10.72
N ASP A 84 21.13 20.73 10.95
CA ASP A 84 19.79 21.13 11.40
C ASP A 84 18.68 20.71 10.44
N VAL A 85 18.90 20.84 9.13
CA VAL A 85 17.93 20.45 8.10
C VAL A 85 17.82 18.93 8.02
N LEU A 86 18.94 18.21 8.10
CA LEU A 86 18.95 16.73 8.13
C LEU A 86 18.23 16.20 9.37
N ASN A 87 18.48 16.81 10.54
CA ASN A 87 17.81 16.47 11.79
C ASN A 87 16.30 16.74 11.73
N GLN A 88 15.88 17.88 11.16
CA GLN A 88 14.47 18.17 10.95
C GLN A 88 13.80 17.15 10.02
N GLY A 89 14.48 16.78 8.92
CA GLY A 89 14.02 15.71 8.04
C GLY A 89 13.89 14.38 8.79
N LEU A 90 14.92 13.95 9.50
CA LEU A 90 14.89 12.69 10.24
C LEU A 90 13.79 12.66 11.33
N ASP A 91 13.59 13.75 12.07
CA ASP A 91 12.52 13.86 13.06
C ASP A 91 11.13 13.71 12.42
N LEU A 92 10.90 14.37 11.28
CA LEU A 92 9.64 14.26 10.54
C LEU A 92 9.42 12.87 9.94
N PHE A 93 10.48 12.21 9.47
CA PHE A 93 10.42 10.82 9.06
C PHE A 93 9.94 9.93 10.21
N ILE A 94 10.56 10.04 11.39
CA ILE A 94 10.25 9.21 12.56
C ILE A 94 8.82 9.48 13.06
N ARG A 95 8.40 10.74 13.10
CA ARG A 95 7.10 11.11 13.69
C ARG A 95 5.91 10.93 12.76
N GLN A 96 6.11 11.08 11.44
CA GLN A 96 5.00 11.15 10.49
C GLN A 96 5.01 10.02 9.46
N PHE A 97 6.19 9.61 8.96
CA PHE A 97 6.28 8.54 7.97
C PHE A 97 6.33 7.15 8.62
N HIS A 98 7.25 6.93 9.55
CA HIS A 98 7.50 5.63 10.17
C HIS A 98 6.26 4.98 10.80
N PRO A 99 5.35 5.71 11.49
CA PRO A 99 4.15 5.09 12.07
C PRO A 99 3.23 4.44 11.03
N ALA A 100 3.28 4.92 9.78
CA ALA A 100 2.48 4.36 8.70
C ALA A 100 3.15 3.14 8.03
N VAL A 101 4.49 3.06 8.10
CA VAL A 101 5.29 1.96 7.56
C VAL A 101 6.39 1.55 8.57
N PRO A 102 6.03 0.92 9.70
CA PRO A 102 6.95 0.71 10.82
C PRO A 102 7.82 -0.53 10.62
N PHE A 103 8.85 -0.43 9.78
CA PHE A 103 9.79 -1.53 9.52
C PHE A 103 11.15 -1.36 10.23
N ILE A 104 11.49 -0.17 10.71
CA ILE A 104 12.70 0.07 11.49
C ILE A 104 12.36 -0.09 12.98
N HIS A 105 13.10 -0.92 13.72
CA HIS A 105 12.98 -0.99 15.17
C HIS A 105 13.60 0.26 15.81
N LEU A 106 12.80 1.32 16.00
CA LEU A 106 13.27 2.61 16.51
C LEU A 106 13.98 2.54 17.88
N PRO A 107 13.57 1.67 18.83
CA PRO A 107 14.26 1.57 20.12
C PRO A 107 15.74 1.18 20.02
N THR A 108 16.14 0.45 18.97
CA THR A 108 17.54 0.05 18.76
C THR A 108 18.22 0.81 17.61
N PHE A 109 17.53 1.78 17.01
CA PHE A 109 18.06 2.55 15.89
C PHE A 109 18.94 3.72 16.37
N SER A 110 20.07 3.89 15.69
CA SER A 110 21.01 5.01 15.89
C SER A 110 21.37 5.61 14.53
N ALA A 111 21.20 6.92 14.38
CA ALA A 111 21.58 7.65 13.17
C ALA A 111 23.09 7.56 12.90
N LYS A 112 23.91 7.48 13.96
CA LYS A 112 25.37 7.37 13.84
C LYS A 112 25.83 6.05 13.22
N ASP A 113 25.05 5.00 13.46
CA ASP A 113 25.36 3.65 13.00
C ASP A 113 24.56 3.27 11.73
N ALA A 114 23.67 4.14 11.24
CA ALA A 114 22.85 3.86 10.07
C ALA A 114 23.65 3.89 8.75
N PRO A 115 23.38 2.99 7.78
CA PRO A 115 23.96 3.05 6.45
C PRO A 115 23.71 4.42 5.78
N PRO A 116 24.72 5.05 5.14
CA PRO A 116 24.58 6.43 4.66
C PRO A 116 23.43 6.63 3.67
N LEU A 117 23.24 5.70 2.73
CA LEU A 117 22.15 5.81 1.74
C LEU A 117 20.78 5.72 2.42
N LEU A 118 20.62 4.83 3.40
CA LEU A 118 19.37 4.66 4.12
C LEU A 118 19.06 5.91 4.94
N LEU A 119 20.01 6.38 5.75
CA LEU A 119 19.86 7.58 6.58
C LEU A 119 19.54 8.82 5.73
N TYR A 120 20.22 8.98 4.59
CA TYR A 120 19.91 10.05 3.66
C TYR A 120 18.48 9.95 3.12
N THR A 121 18.04 8.75 2.73
CA THR A 121 16.66 8.54 2.24
C THR A 121 15.63 8.84 3.31
N MET A 122 15.89 8.51 4.58
CA MET A 122 15.03 8.89 5.70
C MET A 122 14.93 10.41 5.82
N CYS A 123 16.07 11.12 5.76
CA CYS A 123 16.09 12.59 5.79
C CYS A 123 15.33 13.21 4.60
N LEU A 124 15.55 12.72 3.37
CA LEU A 124 14.84 13.17 2.17
C LEU A 124 13.33 12.95 2.29
N THR A 125 12.91 11.79 2.80
CA THR A 125 11.50 11.46 3.00
C THR A 125 10.85 12.44 3.99
N GLY A 126 11.53 12.75 5.09
CA GLY A 126 11.07 13.76 6.04
C GLY A 126 11.07 15.19 5.49
N MET A 127 11.97 15.53 4.57
CA MET A 127 11.93 16.80 3.84
C MET A 127 10.74 16.87 2.86
N VAL A 128 10.33 15.75 2.26
CA VAL A 128 9.07 15.69 1.50
C VAL A 128 7.87 15.91 2.42
N VAL A 129 7.89 15.32 3.62
CA VAL A 129 6.86 15.54 4.66
C VAL A 129 6.83 17.01 5.10
N LEU A 130 8.00 17.65 5.26
CA LEU A 130 8.11 19.06 5.63
C LEU A 130 7.40 19.98 4.62
N GLY A 131 7.50 19.66 3.33
CA GLY A 131 6.70 20.29 2.28
C GLY A 131 7.05 21.76 1.98
N THR A 132 8.11 22.32 2.55
CA THR A 132 8.58 23.67 2.21
C THR A 132 9.11 23.70 0.77
N LYS A 133 9.02 24.85 0.10
CA LYS A 133 9.44 24.99 -1.31
C LYS A 133 10.92 24.63 -1.47
N GLU A 134 11.74 25.06 -0.52
CA GLU A 134 13.19 24.86 -0.48
C GLU A 134 13.53 23.38 -0.31
N ALA A 135 12.89 22.70 0.64
CA ALA A 135 13.09 21.26 0.89
C ALA A 135 12.65 20.42 -0.31
N LEU A 136 11.48 20.70 -0.90
CA LEU A 136 11.00 19.99 -2.09
C LEU A 136 11.90 20.23 -3.30
N ASN A 137 12.41 21.45 -3.50
CA ASN A 137 13.36 21.73 -4.58
C ASN A 137 14.68 20.97 -4.38
N PHE A 138 15.19 20.89 -3.15
CA PHE A 138 16.37 20.10 -2.84
C PHE A 138 16.17 18.60 -3.13
N VAL A 139 15.03 18.04 -2.72
CA VAL A 139 14.66 16.64 -3.00
C VAL A 139 14.60 16.39 -4.51
N ARG A 140 13.97 17.28 -5.28
CA ARG A 140 13.88 17.18 -6.76
C ARG A 140 15.25 17.15 -7.42
N MET A 141 16.14 18.06 -7.01
CA MET A 141 17.50 18.13 -7.55
C MET A 141 18.34 16.89 -7.18
N SER A 142 18.12 16.33 -6.00
CA SER A 142 18.82 15.14 -5.51
C SER A 142 18.29 13.84 -6.11
N TYR A 143 17.07 13.82 -6.62
CA TYR A 143 16.32 12.59 -6.92
C TYR A 143 16.99 11.70 -7.98
N LEU A 144 17.24 12.22 -9.18
CA LEU A 144 17.73 11.41 -10.30
C LEU A 144 19.16 10.87 -10.09
N PRO A 145 20.12 11.67 -9.61
CA PRO A 145 21.45 11.15 -9.27
C PRO A 145 21.36 10.04 -8.21
N PHE A 146 20.51 10.24 -7.20
CA PHE A 146 20.33 9.27 -6.12
C PHE A 146 19.63 7.98 -6.57
N LEU A 147 18.63 8.09 -7.45
CA LEU A 147 17.99 6.95 -8.10
C LEU A 147 19.01 6.08 -8.85
N SER A 148 19.88 6.70 -9.65
CA SER A 148 20.93 5.97 -10.39
C SER A 148 21.91 5.26 -9.44
N ARG A 149 22.27 5.92 -8.33
CA ARG A 149 23.12 5.31 -7.30
C ARG A 149 22.48 4.09 -6.66
N ILE A 150 21.21 4.19 -6.27
CA ILE A 150 20.48 3.07 -5.66
C ILE A 150 20.32 1.90 -6.62
N LYS A 151 20.02 2.16 -7.91
CA LYS A 151 19.99 1.10 -8.94
C LYS A 151 21.31 0.36 -9.02
N ALA A 152 22.43 1.08 -9.07
CA ALA A 152 23.75 0.46 -9.12
C ALA A 152 24.10 -0.38 -7.88
N GLU A 153 23.66 0.02 -6.68
CA GLU A 153 23.84 -0.81 -5.47
C GLU A 153 22.90 -2.01 -5.45
N LEU A 154 21.69 -1.86 -5.98
CA LEU A 154 20.72 -2.94 -6.08
C LEU A 154 21.17 -4.01 -7.09
N ASP A 155 21.78 -3.61 -8.21
CA ASP A 155 22.36 -4.51 -9.19
C ASP A 155 23.42 -5.43 -8.57
N LYS A 156 24.24 -4.91 -7.63
CA LYS A 156 25.24 -5.72 -6.92
C LYS A 156 24.60 -6.82 -6.08
N CYS A 157 23.44 -6.55 -5.46
CA CYS A 157 22.71 -7.54 -4.67
C CYS A 157 22.28 -8.74 -5.53
N SER A 158 22.00 -8.52 -6.82
CA SER A 158 21.65 -9.59 -7.75
C SER A 158 22.86 -10.44 -8.18
N ALA A 159 24.04 -9.82 -8.28
CA ALA A 159 25.27 -10.43 -8.80
C ALA A 159 26.10 -11.13 -7.72
N SER A 160 25.91 -10.76 -6.45
CA SER A 160 26.70 -11.29 -5.34
C SER A 160 26.33 -12.75 -5.04
N ALA A 161 27.03 -13.68 -5.68
CA ALA A 161 27.08 -15.06 -5.22
C ALA A 161 27.83 -15.14 -3.88
N GLY A 162 27.13 -14.89 -2.77
CA GLY A 162 27.59 -15.23 -1.41
C GLY A 162 28.56 -14.27 -0.70
N ASN A 163 28.96 -13.14 -1.30
CA ASN A 163 29.90 -12.19 -0.65
C ASN A 163 29.26 -11.00 0.06
N ASP A 164 28.01 -10.62 -0.26
CA ASP A 164 27.36 -9.48 0.40
C ASP A 164 26.75 -9.88 1.75
N SER A 165 26.98 -9.05 2.77
CA SER A 165 26.41 -9.28 4.10
C SER A 165 24.89 -9.13 4.05
N THR A 166 24.15 -10.08 4.63
CA THR A 166 22.68 -10.02 4.71
C THR A 166 22.14 -8.66 5.22
N PRO A 167 22.70 -8.04 6.27
CA PRO A 167 22.30 -6.69 6.69
C PRO A 167 22.50 -5.61 5.61
N GLY A 168 23.58 -5.71 4.83
CA GLY A 168 23.87 -4.80 3.72
C GLY A 168 22.80 -4.88 2.62
N THR A 169 22.50 -6.09 2.14
CA THR A 169 21.44 -6.30 1.13
C THR A 169 20.07 -5.80 1.62
N LEU A 170 19.70 -6.13 2.86
CA LEU A 170 18.43 -5.66 3.45
C LEU A 170 18.40 -4.13 3.60
N SER A 171 19.54 -3.49 3.89
CA SER A 171 19.64 -2.03 3.96
C SER A 171 19.46 -1.38 2.58
N ILE A 172 19.97 -1.98 1.51
CA ILE A 172 19.71 -1.51 0.14
C ILE A 172 18.24 -1.68 -0.24
N PHE A 173 17.61 -2.80 0.12
CA PHE A 173 16.16 -2.97 -0.09
C PHE A 173 15.35 -1.93 0.67
N ALA A 174 15.66 -1.68 1.94
CA ALA A 174 15.03 -0.64 2.73
C ALA A 174 15.20 0.75 2.09
N THR A 175 16.41 1.05 1.59
CA THR A 175 16.72 2.32 0.91
C THR A 175 15.88 2.49 -0.36
N ALA A 176 15.88 1.49 -1.24
CA ALA A 176 15.09 1.50 -2.47
C ALA A 176 13.58 1.56 -2.19
N PHE A 177 13.11 0.81 -1.19
CA PHE A 177 11.73 0.84 -0.72
C PHE A 177 11.31 2.23 -0.24
N LEU A 178 12.13 2.90 0.58
CA LEU A 178 11.84 4.27 1.04
C LEU A 178 11.85 5.27 -0.12
N LEU A 179 12.80 5.15 -1.06
CA LEU A 179 12.85 6.03 -2.23
C LEU A 179 11.59 5.87 -3.10
N LEU A 180 11.13 4.63 -3.33
CA LEU A 180 9.90 4.37 -4.07
C LEU A 180 8.67 4.87 -3.32
N ASN A 181 8.61 4.73 -1.99
CA ASN A 181 7.56 5.38 -1.21
C ASN A 181 7.61 6.89 -1.41
N MET A 182 8.78 7.54 -1.34
CA MET A 182 8.87 8.98 -1.60
C MET A 182 8.29 9.40 -2.96
N VAL A 183 8.43 8.57 -4.01
CA VAL A 183 7.80 8.77 -5.33
C VAL A 183 6.29 8.65 -5.26
N VAL A 184 5.77 7.67 -4.52
CA VAL A 184 4.32 7.57 -4.23
C VAL A 184 3.81 8.84 -3.54
N PHE A 185 4.64 9.44 -2.67
CA PHE A 185 4.29 10.62 -1.89
C PHE A 185 4.31 11.91 -2.72
N THR A 186 5.33 12.09 -3.57
CA THR A 186 5.44 13.29 -4.42
C THR A 186 4.62 13.19 -5.70
N LYS A 187 4.35 11.97 -6.17
CA LYS A 187 3.82 11.64 -7.52
C LYS A 187 4.70 12.16 -8.65
N GLU A 188 5.92 12.56 -8.33
CA GLU A 188 6.93 12.99 -9.28
C GLU A 188 7.80 11.80 -9.64
N TYR A 189 8.23 11.71 -10.90
CA TYR A 189 9.15 10.67 -11.38
C TYR A 189 8.62 9.23 -11.33
N ILE A 190 7.30 9.00 -11.22
CA ILE A 190 6.70 7.65 -11.23
C ILE A 190 7.26 6.81 -12.39
N GLU A 191 7.17 7.32 -13.61
CA GLU A 191 7.66 6.63 -14.81
C GLU A 191 9.16 6.30 -14.73
N LYS A 192 9.99 7.27 -14.32
CA LYS A 192 11.46 7.11 -14.20
C LYS A 192 11.86 6.10 -13.11
N SER A 193 10.98 5.89 -12.14
CA SER A 193 11.16 5.00 -11.00
C SER A 193 10.65 3.58 -11.25
N THR A 194 9.87 3.38 -12.32
CA THR A 194 9.26 2.08 -12.65
C THR A 194 10.29 0.96 -12.69
N MET A 195 11.47 1.19 -13.30
CA MET A 195 12.52 0.17 -13.34
C MET A 195 13.07 -0.16 -11.95
N LEU A 196 13.24 0.84 -11.07
CA LEU A 196 13.69 0.56 -9.70
C LEU A 196 12.66 -0.31 -8.94
N TRP A 197 11.36 -0.06 -9.14
CA TRP A 197 10.31 -0.93 -8.58
C TRP A 197 10.42 -2.36 -9.11
N VAL A 198 10.52 -2.53 -10.44
CA VAL A 198 10.67 -3.86 -11.06
C VAL A 198 11.89 -4.58 -10.51
N ASP A 199 13.04 -3.92 -10.48
CA ASP A 199 14.30 -4.50 -10.02
C ASP A 199 14.24 -4.88 -8.54
N LEU A 200 13.74 -3.98 -7.68
CA LEU A 200 13.64 -4.22 -6.23
C LEU A 200 12.80 -5.45 -5.93
N ILE A 201 11.60 -5.51 -6.51
CA ILE A 201 10.67 -6.61 -6.23
C ILE A 201 11.18 -7.92 -6.83
N SER A 202 11.76 -7.88 -8.04
CA SER A 202 12.33 -9.07 -8.69
C SER A 202 13.50 -9.65 -7.90
N ILE A 203 14.41 -8.79 -7.43
CA ILE A 203 15.58 -9.21 -6.64
C ILE A 203 15.14 -9.69 -5.25
N ALA A 204 14.20 -9.00 -4.59
CA ALA A 204 13.61 -9.47 -3.33
C ALA A 204 12.97 -10.87 -3.46
N GLN A 205 12.24 -11.11 -4.56
CA GLN A 205 11.67 -12.41 -4.89
C GLN A 205 12.76 -13.46 -5.17
N TYR A 206 13.82 -13.10 -5.89
CA TYR A 206 14.97 -13.97 -6.12
C TYR A 206 15.66 -14.41 -4.82
N HIS A 207 15.82 -13.51 -3.84
CA HIS A 207 16.37 -13.85 -2.53
C HIS A 207 15.38 -14.61 -1.62
N GLY A 208 14.14 -14.84 -2.08
CA GLY A 208 13.13 -15.64 -1.40
C GLY A 208 12.39 -14.94 -0.26
N LEU A 209 12.33 -13.61 -0.27
CA LEU A 209 11.65 -12.84 0.79
C LEU A 209 10.13 -13.12 0.90
N PHE A 210 9.53 -13.69 -0.15
CA PHE A 210 8.10 -14.05 -0.20
C PHE A 210 7.86 -15.58 -0.14
N ALA A 211 8.87 -16.37 0.21
CA ALA A 211 8.83 -17.83 0.20
C ALA A 211 9.25 -18.40 1.56
N SER A 212 8.45 -18.14 2.60
CA SER A 212 8.80 -18.40 4.01
C SER A 212 9.05 -19.88 4.37
N ILE A 213 8.54 -20.84 3.59
CA ILE A 213 8.82 -22.27 3.80
C ILE A 213 9.98 -22.80 2.94
N ASP A 214 10.43 -22.02 1.95
CA ASP A 214 11.49 -22.42 1.03
C ASP A 214 12.84 -21.94 1.57
N GLY A 215 13.64 -22.86 2.13
CA GLY A 215 14.96 -22.55 2.69
C GLY A 215 14.97 -22.66 4.22
N GLN A 216 15.61 -21.71 4.90
CA GLN A 216 15.67 -21.71 6.35
C GLN A 216 14.31 -21.33 6.94
N ILE A 217 13.74 -22.22 7.75
CA ILE A 217 12.51 -21.93 8.51
C ILE A 217 12.84 -21.05 9.72
N LEU A 218 12.06 -19.99 9.91
CA LEU A 218 12.15 -19.16 11.11
C LEU A 218 11.69 -19.96 12.33
N ASN A 219 12.57 -20.07 13.33
CA ASN A 219 12.28 -20.77 14.58
C ASN A 219 12.67 -19.89 15.77
N MET A 220 11.87 -19.95 16.83
CA MET A 220 12.10 -19.34 18.13
C MET A 220 13.49 -19.56 18.70
N ASN A 221 14.06 -20.74 18.47
CA ASN A 221 15.38 -21.10 19.02
C ASN A 221 16.49 -20.16 18.55
N LEU A 222 16.28 -19.40 17.46
CA LEU A 222 17.23 -18.43 16.94
C LEU A 222 17.51 -17.26 17.89
N TRP A 223 16.57 -16.91 18.77
CA TRP A 223 16.79 -15.89 19.81
C TRP A 223 16.49 -16.39 21.22
N LYS A 224 15.57 -17.35 21.43
CA LYS A 224 15.27 -17.88 22.77
C LYS A 224 16.48 -18.54 23.45
N THR A 225 17.46 -19.01 22.68
CA THR A 225 18.70 -19.61 23.20
C THR A 225 19.72 -18.55 23.67
N ILE A 226 19.54 -17.28 23.31
CA ILE A 226 20.38 -16.17 23.76
C ILE A 226 20.08 -15.91 25.23
N GLN A 227 21.09 -16.06 26.10
CA GLN A 227 20.93 -15.87 27.55
C GLN A 227 20.82 -14.39 27.92
N ASP A 228 21.61 -13.54 27.28
CA ASP A 228 21.57 -12.10 27.52
C ASP A 228 20.23 -11.50 27.06
N ARG A 229 19.60 -10.77 27.98
CA ARG A 229 18.25 -10.22 27.82
C ARG A 229 18.19 -9.18 26.70
N ASP A 230 19.18 -8.31 26.68
CA ASP A 230 19.27 -7.20 25.73
C ASP A 230 19.56 -7.71 24.31
N ALA A 231 20.54 -8.62 24.17
CA ALA A 231 20.86 -9.28 22.92
C ALA A 231 19.68 -10.09 22.38
N ARG A 232 18.89 -10.74 23.24
CA ARG A 232 17.67 -11.47 22.84
C ARG A 232 16.61 -10.53 22.27
N TRP A 233 16.32 -9.44 22.98
CA TRP A 233 15.37 -8.41 22.53
C TRP A 233 15.79 -7.79 21.20
N LYS A 234 17.07 -7.41 21.06
CA LYS A 234 17.65 -6.91 19.79
C LYS A 234 17.53 -7.93 18.66
N ALA A 235 17.86 -9.20 18.91
CA ALA A 235 17.73 -10.26 17.91
C ALA A 235 16.29 -10.43 17.42
N TRP A 236 15.32 -10.39 18.34
CA TRP A 236 13.91 -10.41 18.01
C TRP A 236 13.49 -9.17 17.20
N GLY A 237 13.90 -7.97 17.62
CA GLY A 237 13.61 -6.72 16.91
C GLY A 237 14.16 -6.69 15.48
N ARG A 238 15.34 -7.28 15.24
CA ARG A 238 15.92 -7.47 13.90
C ARG A 238 15.06 -8.38 13.03
N VAL A 239 14.59 -9.51 13.56
CA VAL A 239 13.70 -10.45 12.85
C VAL A 239 12.38 -9.77 12.50
N GLU A 240 11.76 -9.08 13.45
CA GLU A 240 10.50 -8.37 13.22
C GLU A 240 10.63 -7.25 12.19
N SER A 241 11.76 -6.51 12.21
CA SER A 241 12.05 -5.49 11.19
C SER A 241 12.03 -6.06 9.76
N VAL A 242 12.58 -7.26 9.56
CA VAL A 242 12.56 -7.95 8.25
C VAL A 242 11.15 -8.39 7.88
N LYS A 243 10.37 -8.97 8.80
CA LYS A 243 8.96 -9.34 8.53
C LYS A 243 8.12 -8.12 8.11
N ARG A 244 8.31 -7.00 8.81
CA ARG A 244 7.61 -5.73 8.54
C ARG A 244 8.01 -5.14 7.19
N MET A 245 9.29 -5.26 6.81
CA MET A 245 9.76 -4.89 5.47
C MET A 245 9.14 -5.76 4.38
N ILE A 246 9.00 -7.07 4.58
CA ILE A 246 8.32 -7.97 3.62
C ILE A 246 6.87 -7.53 3.38
N VAL A 247 6.13 -7.19 4.44
CA VAL A 247 4.78 -6.63 4.32
C VAL A 247 4.79 -5.29 3.57
N GLY A 248 5.77 -4.43 3.85
CA GLY A 248 5.97 -3.17 3.11
C GLY A 248 6.16 -3.39 1.61
N LEU A 249 7.00 -4.36 1.21
CA LEU A 249 7.23 -4.69 -0.19
C LEU A 249 5.97 -5.25 -0.87
N LEU A 250 5.16 -6.06 -0.17
CA LEU A 250 3.86 -6.52 -0.67
C LEU A 250 2.91 -5.35 -0.92
N LEU A 251 2.83 -4.40 0.02
CA LEU A 251 2.03 -3.19 -0.15
C LEU A 251 2.52 -2.35 -1.34
N LEU A 252 3.83 -2.17 -1.47
CA LEU A 252 4.43 -1.40 -2.56
C LEU A 252 4.09 -2.01 -3.93
N ASP A 253 4.30 -3.32 -4.10
CA ASP A 253 3.99 -4.00 -5.35
C ASP A 253 2.49 -3.94 -5.66
N SER A 254 1.64 -4.11 -4.64
CA SER A 254 0.18 -4.00 -4.81
C SER A 254 -0.25 -2.62 -5.29
N TRP A 255 0.39 -1.56 -4.77
CA TRP A 255 0.08 -0.19 -5.13
C TRP A 255 0.56 0.14 -6.55
N TYR A 256 1.81 -0.18 -6.90
CA TYR A 256 2.36 0.08 -8.23
C TYR A 256 1.61 -0.68 -9.31
N SER A 257 1.27 -1.95 -9.05
CA SER A 257 0.49 -2.79 -9.97
C SER A 257 -0.88 -2.20 -10.26
N TRP A 258 -1.58 -1.78 -9.21
CA TRP A 258 -2.89 -1.16 -9.33
C TRP A 258 -2.81 0.21 -10.01
N HIS A 259 -1.87 1.07 -9.59
CA HIS A 259 -1.72 2.42 -10.10
C HIS A 259 -1.32 2.46 -11.58
N LEU A 260 -0.36 1.62 -11.98
CA LEU A 260 0.11 1.56 -13.36
C LEU A 260 -0.73 0.61 -14.24
N CYS A 261 -1.76 -0.03 -13.69
CA CYS A 261 -2.55 -1.07 -14.36
C CYS A 261 -1.67 -2.19 -14.94
N ARG A 262 -0.64 -2.61 -14.20
CA ARG A 262 0.29 -3.66 -14.60
C ARG A 262 0.07 -4.93 -13.78
N THR A 263 0.50 -6.06 -14.34
CA THR A 263 0.61 -7.28 -13.54
C THR A 263 1.60 -7.05 -12.38
N PRO A 264 1.32 -7.57 -11.19
CA PRO A 264 2.30 -7.58 -10.11
C PRO A 264 3.56 -8.32 -10.49
N ILE A 265 4.69 -7.87 -9.92
CA ILE A 265 5.99 -8.52 -10.07
C ILE A 265 6.08 -9.71 -9.11
N ILE A 266 5.50 -9.56 -7.91
CA ILE A 266 5.33 -10.67 -6.97
C ILE A 266 4.32 -11.66 -7.58
N THR A 267 4.70 -12.93 -7.63
CA THR A 267 3.79 -13.98 -8.10
C THR A 267 2.73 -14.26 -7.03
N PRO A 268 1.44 -13.89 -7.22
CA PRO A 268 0.47 -13.89 -6.13
C PRO A 268 0.20 -15.27 -5.53
N GLY A 269 0.36 -16.33 -6.34
CA GLY A 269 0.12 -17.73 -5.93
C GLY A 269 1.20 -18.38 -5.09
N SER A 270 2.38 -17.79 -5.01
CA SER A 270 3.51 -18.32 -4.26
C SER A 270 3.83 -17.49 -3.03
N VAL A 271 3.02 -16.48 -2.69
CA VAL A 271 3.30 -15.60 -1.56
C VAL A 271 3.07 -16.35 -0.26
N GLN A 272 4.12 -16.34 0.56
CA GLN A 272 4.15 -16.89 1.90
C GLN A 272 4.93 -15.95 2.80
N PHE A 273 4.30 -15.46 3.86
CA PHE A 273 4.96 -14.61 4.82
C PHE A 273 4.64 -15.01 6.25
N ILE A 274 5.58 -14.73 7.14
CA ILE A 274 5.37 -14.86 8.58
C ILE A 274 4.85 -13.51 9.08
N PRO A 275 3.63 -13.45 9.65
CA PRO A 275 3.07 -12.19 10.12
C PRO A 275 3.97 -11.52 11.18
N PRO A 276 4.17 -10.19 11.11
CA PRO A 276 4.83 -9.46 12.18
C PRO A 276 4.04 -9.53 13.48
N TYR A 277 4.73 -9.47 14.61
CA TYR A 277 4.09 -9.34 15.91
C TYR A 277 3.57 -7.92 16.14
N ASN A 278 2.77 -7.74 17.19
CA ASN A 278 2.06 -6.48 17.47
C ASN A 278 3.01 -5.27 17.58
N GLN A 279 2.50 -4.08 17.22
CA GLN A 279 3.25 -2.83 17.22
C GLN A 279 3.75 -2.43 18.61
N ILE A 280 2.98 -2.69 19.67
CA ILE A 280 3.31 -2.28 21.04
C ILE A 280 4.61 -2.96 21.50
N LEU A 281 4.69 -4.27 21.34
CA LEU A 281 5.87 -5.06 21.69
C LEU A 281 7.08 -4.69 20.81
N PHE A 282 6.84 -4.38 19.52
CA PHE A 282 7.89 -3.93 18.61
C PHE A 282 8.42 -2.53 18.93
N MET A 283 7.68 -1.73 19.71
CA MET A 283 8.08 -0.39 20.11
C MET A 283 8.51 -0.32 21.59
N ALA A 284 8.61 -1.46 22.28
CA ALA A 284 9.11 -1.50 23.65
C ALA A 284 10.52 -0.90 23.70
N ASP A 285 10.76 0.08 24.57
CA ASP A 285 11.98 0.88 24.57
C ASP A 285 13.17 0.13 25.20
N THR A 286 12.87 -0.91 25.98
CA THR A 286 13.88 -1.70 26.68
C THR A 286 13.55 -3.18 26.62
N SER A 287 14.59 -4.02 26.76
CA SER A 287 14.42 -5.46 26.96
C SER A 287 13.58 -5.79 28.21
N ALA A 288 13.54 -4.89 29.19
CA ALA A 288 12.73 -5.02 30.39
C ALA A 288 11.23 -4.90 30.14
N GLU A 289 10.86 -3.85 29.43
CA GLU A 289 9.49 -3.63 29.00
C GLU A 289 9.04 -4.70 28.02
N TRP A 290 9.92 -5.11 27.09
CA TRP A 290 9.63 -6.15 26.11
C TRP A 290 9.22 -7.47 26.76
N GLU A 291 9.97 -7.98 27.74
CA GLU A 291 9.58 -9.22 28.42
C GLU A 291 8.33 -9.08 29.28
N LEU A 292 8.11 -7.90 29.87
CA LEU A 292 6.90 -7.62 30.64
C LEU A 292 5.65 -7.69 29.76
N ILE A 293 5.72 -7.16 28.53
CA ILE A 293 4.61 -7.17 27.57
C ILE A 293 4.44 -8.56 26.93
N ASP A 294 5.54 -9.26 26.61
CA ASP A 294 5.48 -10.62 26.05
C ASP A 294 4.74 -11.58 26.98
N GLY A 295 5.04 -11.54 28.28
CA GLY A 295 4.39 -12.40 29.27
C GLY A 295 4.65 -13.90 29.06
N GLY A 296 5.72 -14.26 28.31
CA GLY A 296 6.08 -15.65 28.02
C GLY A 296 5.32 -16.28 26.86
N ASN A 297 4.72 -15.49 25.97
CA ASN A 297 3.91 -15.97 24.86
C ASN A 297 4.74 -16.57 23.72
N ASN A 298 4.04 -17.21 22.78
CA ASN A 298 4.64 -17.64 21.52
C ASN A 298 4.75 -16.46 20.55
N LEU A 299 5.86 -15.72 20.60
CA LEU A 299 6.25 -14.62 19.72
C LEU A 299 6.33 -14.93 18.19
N LEU A 300 5.90 -16.11 17.74
CA LEU A 300 5.90 -16.55 16.34
C LEU A 300 4.48 -16.86 15.94
N LEU A 301 3.97 -16.03 15.05
CA LEU A 301 2.66 -16.21 14.45
C LEU A 301 2.71 -17.28 13.34
N PRO A 302 1.60 -18.02 13.12
CA PRO A 302 1.52 -19.00 12.04
C PRO A 302 1.78 -18.39 10.67
N ILE A 303 2.44 -19.15 9.78
CA ILE A 303 2.72 -18.72 8.41
C ILE A 303 1.40 -18.51 7.67
N VAL A 304 1.29 -17.38 6.98
CA VAL A 304 0.18 -17.08 6.09
C VAL A 304 0.55 -17.51 4.68
N LEU A 305 -0.30 -18.36 4.11
CA LEU A 305 -0.17 -18.89 2.75
C LEU A 305 -1.37 -18.42 1.92
N THR A 306 -1.16 -18.12 0.64
CA THR A 306 -2.30 -17.89 -0.27
C THR A 306 -2.10 -18.62 -1.60
N PRO A 307 -2.41 -19.93 -1.64
CA PRO A 307 -2.54 -20.64 -2.90
C PRO A 307 -3.50 -19.91 -3.86
N LEU A 308 -3.23 -19.95 -5.17
CA LEU A 308 -4.09 -19.35 -6.22
C LEU A 308 -5.52 -19.89 -6.20
N GLU A 309 -5.73 -21.09 -5.68
CA GLU A 309 -7.04 -21.73 -5.58
C GLU A 309 -7.66 -21.56 -4.18
N SER A 310 -6.93 -20.94 -3.23
CA SER A 310 -7.42 -20.77 -1.87
C SER A 310 -8.67 -19.89 -1.88
N ILE A 311 -9.74 -20.49 -1.36
CA ILE A 311 -11.01 -19.82 -1.11
C ILE A 311 -11.11 -19.30 0.31
N LYS A 312 -10.15 -19.56 1.21
CA LYS A 312 -10.23 -19.16 2.62
C LYS A 312 -9.29 -18.01 2.94
N VAL A 313 -9.80 -17.01 3.66
CA VAL A 313 -8.96 -15.94 4.21
C VAL A 313 -8.09 -16.53 5.32
N PRO A 314 -6.79 -16.18 5.39
CA PRO A 314 -5.93 -16.62 6.47
C PRO A 314 -6.48 -16.20 7.84
N LEU A 315 -6.43 -17.13 8.82
CA LEU A 315 -6.77 -16.83 10.20
C LEU A 315 -5.60 -16.10 10.86
N LEU A 316 -5.87 -14.89 11.35
CA LEU A 316 -4.91 -14.08 12.10
C LEU A 316 -5.07 -14.34 13.59
N SER A 317 -3.98 -14.16 14.34
CA SER A 317 -4.03 -14.26 15.80
C SER A 317 -4.73 -13.03 16.40
N ASN A 318 -5.50 -13.25 17.47
CA ASN A 318 -6.20 -12.17 18.19
C ASN A 318 -5.34 -11.64 19.35
N PRO A 319 -5.24 -10.32 19.55
CA PRO A 319 -5.80 -9.26 18.71
C PRO A 319 -5.03 -9.12 17.39
N VAL A 320 -5.75 -8.80 16.31
CA VAL A 320 -5.17 -8.61 14.98
C VAL A 320 -4.45 -7.28 14.91
N ASP A 321 -3.17 -7.28 14.52
CA ASP A 321 -2.41 -6.06 14.28
C ASP A 321 -2.66 -5.51 12.86
N GLY A 322 -2.66 -4.19 12.72
CA GLY A 322 -2.88 -3.51 11.44
C GLY A 322 -1.86 -3.89 10.37
N ILE A 323 -0.59 -4.10 10.72
CA ILE A 323 0.43 -4.52 9.75
C ILE A 323 0.19 -5.94 9.23
N CYS A 324 -0.33 -6.82 10.08
CA CYS A 324 -0.72 -8.17 9.66
C CYS A 324 -1.86 -8.12 8.65
N MET A 325 -2.89 -7.31 8.96
CA MET A 325 -4.03 -7.14 8.08
C MET A 325 -3.64 -6.54 6.73
N TYR A 326 -2.71 -5.57 6.71
CA TYR A 326 -2.13 -5.07 5.47
C TYR A 326 -1.47 -6.15 4.63
N GLY A 327 -0.70 -7.05 5.23
CA GLY A 327 -0.11 -8.18 4.51
C GLY A 327 -1.17 -9.03 3.82
N VAL A 328 -2.25 -9.38 4.53
CA VAL A 328 -3.36 -10.17 3.98
C VAL A 328 -4.09 -9.42 2.85
N LEU A 329 -4.42 -8.13 3.05
CA LEU A 329 -5.08 -7.32 2.03
C LEU A 329 -4.18 -7.14 0.80
N ALA A 330 -2.89 -6.88 0.97
CA ALA A 330 -1.94 -6.74 -0.12
C ALA A 330 -1.85 -8.01 -0.97
N MET A 331 -1.79 -9.19 -0.34
CA MET A 331 -1.79 -10.47 -1.06
C MET A 331 -3.05 -10.65 -1.91
N ILE A 332 -4.22 -10.32 -1.37
CA ILE A 332 -5.48 -10.43 -2.11
C ILE A 332 -5.53 -9.38 -3.23
N GLN A 333 -5.01 -8.17 -3.00
CA GLN A 333 -4.96 -7.10 -3.99
C GLN A 333 -4.01 -7.44 -5.15
N LEU A 334 -2.87 -8.09 -4.88
CA LEU A 334 -1.98 -8.59 -5.93
C LEU A 334 -2.72 -9.58 -6.85
N ARG A 335 -3.48 -10.52 -6.28
CA ARG A 335 -4.31 -11.46 -7.06
C ARG A 335 -5.38 -10.75 -7.88
N GLN A 336 -6.00 -9.73 -7.29
CA GLN A 336 -7.01 -8.92 -7.98
C GLN A 336 -6.40 -8.12 -9.14
N SER A 337 -5.23 -7.52 -8.96
CA SER A 337 -4.50 -6.81 -10.01
C SER A 337 -4.03 -7.75 -11.13
N GLU A 338 -3.53 -8.95 -10.81
CA GLU A 338 -3.20 -9.97 -11.81
C GLU A 338 -4.44 -10.40 -12.61
N ALA A 339 -5.55 -10.67 -11.94
CA ALA A 339 -6.82 -11.03 -12.58
C ALA A 339 -7.33 -9.88 -13.48
N TYR A 340 -7.25 -8.64 -13.01
CA TYR A 340 -7.61 -7.46 -13.78
C TYR A 340 -6.75 -7.35 -15.05
N HIS A 341 -5.41 -7.44 -14.93
CA HIS A 341 -4.52 -7.35 -16.08
C HIS A 341 -4.78 -8.47 -17.11
N ARG A 342 -5.02 -9.69 -16.64
CA ARG A 342 -5.22 -10.86 -17.52
C ARG A 342 -6.59 -10.91 -18.18
N LEU A 343 -7.64 -10.48 -17.47
CA LEU A 343 -9.03 -10.67 -17.90
C LEU A 343 -9.68 -9.38 -18.38
N LEU A 344 -9.29 -8.24 -17.83
CA LEU A 344 -9.96 -6.96 -18.03
C LEU A 344 -9.16 -5.99 -18.92
N LEU A 345 -7.83 -6.04 -18.87
CA LEU A 345 -6.99 -5.23 -19.75
C LEU A 345 -7.09 -5.76 -21.20
N ASN A 346 -7.36 -4.87 -22.16
CA ASN A 346 -7.38 -5.12 -23.61
C ASN A 346 -8.51 -5.99 -24.21
N ARG A 347 -9.61 -6.33 -23.50
CA ARG A 347 -10.78 -6.89 -24.23
C ARG A 347 -11.56 -5.78 -24.93
N ALA A 348 -11.90 -6.05 -26.19
CA ALA A 348 -12.74 -5.18 -27.02
C ALA A 348 -14.22 -5.14 -26.55
N SER A 349 -14.69 -6.17 -25.85
CA SER A 349 -16.01 -6.25 -25.23
C SER A 349 -15.87 -6.57 -23.74
N GLN A 350 -16.02 -5.56 -22.88
CA GLN A 350 -15.91 -5.71 -21.42
C GLN A 350 -17.27 -5.47 -20.75
N PRO A 351 -17.68 -6.30 -19.77
CA PRO A 351 -18.58 -5.83 -18.74
C PRO A 351 -17.79 -4.91 -17.78
N PHE A 352 -18.24 -3.67 -17.63
CA PHE A 352 -17.75 -2.65 -16.68
C PHE A 352 -17.93 -3.04 -15.19
N ILE A 353 -18.21 -4.33 -14.94
CA ILE A 353 -18.44 -4.98 -13.65
C ILE A 353 -17.43 -6.14 -13.52
N PRO A 354 -16.23 -5.88 -12.97
CA PRO A 354 -15.13 -6.84 -12.88
C PRO A 354 -15.51 -8.21 -12.28
N CYS A 355 -16.33 -8.23 -11.23
CA CYS A 355 -16.70 -9.44 -10.52
C CYS A 355 -17.42 -10.49 -11.40
N TYR A 356 -18.17 -10.07 -12.42
CA TYR A 356 -18.83 -11.01 -13.33
C TYR A 356 -17.82 -11.76 -14.19
N VAL A 357 -16.77 -11.09 -14.66
CA VAL A 357 -15.68 -11.74 -15.40
C VAL A 357 -14.90 -12.66 -14.46
N PHE A 358 -14.58 -12.18 -13.26
CA PHE A 358 -13.83 -12.97 -12.28
C PHE A 358 -14.58 -14.24 -11.86
N ALA A 359 -15.91 -14.20 -11.73
CA ALA A 359 -16.73 -15.37 -11.40
C ALA A 359 -16.62 -16.50 -12.43
N THR A 360 -16.33 -16.18 -13.70
CA THR A 360 -16.16 -17.17 -14.78
C THR A 360 -14.75 -17.75 -14.86
N ASP A 361 -13.78 -17.20 -14.12
CA ASP A 361 -12.38 -17.60 -14.18
C ASP A 361 -11.98 -18.49 -12.99
N GLY A 362 -11.33 -19.62 -13.28
CA GLY A 362 -10.95 -20.60 -12.25
C GLY A 362 -10.06 -20.05 -11.13
N ARG A 363 -9.18 -19.07 -11.44
CA ARG A 363 -8.22 -18.47 -10.49
C ARG A 363 -8.76 -17.23 -9.78
N ALA A 364 -9.63 -16.46 -10.44
CA ALA A 364 -10.16 -15.20 -9.91
C ALA A 364 -11.51 -15.35 -9.19
N ARG A 365 -12.27 -16.44 -9.42
CA ARG A 365 -13.62 -16.63 -8.84
C ARG A 365 -13.68 -16.55 -7.32
N CYS A 366 -12.59 -16.88 -6.63
CA CYS A 366 -12.51 -16.85 -5.17
C CYS A 366 -12.35 -15.44 -4.60
N LEU A 367 -11.92 -14.44 -5.40
CA LEU A 367 -11.65 -13.07 -4.92
C LEU A 367 -12.87 -12.49 -4.20
N LEU A 368 -14.07 -12.74 -4.73
CA LEU A 368 -15.31 -12.32 -4.11
C LEU A 368 -15.53 -12.99 -2.74
N SER A 369 -15.37 -14.32 -2.67
CA SER A 369 -15.53 -15.08 -1.43
C SER A 369 -14.55 -14.61 -0.34
N LEU A 370 -13.32 -14.27 -0.73
CA LEU A 370 -12.31 -13.73 0.17
C LEU A 370 -12.74 -12.37 0.76
N GLN A 371 -13.29 -11.46 -0.05
CA GLN A 371 -13.78 -10.17 0.47
C GLN A 371 -14.96 -10.32 1.42
N ILE A 372 -15.88 -11.24 1.12
CA ILE A 372 -17.01 -11.56 2.00
C ILE A 372 -16.52 -12.15 3.32
N GLN A 373 -15.55 -13.06 3.27
CA GLN A 373 -14.95 -13.63 4.49
C GLN A 373 -14.23 -12.59 5.33
N ILE A 374 -13.52 -11.63 4.71
CA ILE A 374 -12.93 -10.51 5.44
C ILE A 374 -14.02 -9.73 6.18
N ALA A 375 -15.15 -9.43 5.52
CA ALA A 375 -16.27 -8.77 6.20
C ALA A 375 -16.76 -9.60 7.40
N HIS A 376 -17.02 -10.90 7.21
CA HIS A 376 -17.52 -11.77 8.29
C HIS A 376 -16.55 -11.94 9.45
N GLN A 377 -15.25 -12.07 9.19
CA GLN A 377 -14.25 -12.40 10.20
C GLN A 377 -13.63 -11.17 10.86
N TYR A 378 -13.53 -10.06 10.13
CA TYR A 378 -12.69 -8.92 10.52
C TYR A 378 -13.38 -7.55 10.40
N SER A 379 -14.68 -7.44 10.08
CA SER A 379 -15.33 -6.12 9.97
C SER A 379 -15.21 -5.27 11.23
N ASP A 380 -15.54 -5.84 12.40
CA ASP A 380 -15.43 -5.12 13.68
C ASP A 380 -13.97 -4.74 14.00
N VAL A 381 -13.01 -5.58 13.59
CA VAL A 381 -11.56 -5.34 13.74
C VAL A 381 -11.12 -4.19 12.83
N LEU A 382 -11.53 -4.19 11.55
CA LEU A 382 -11.20 -3.14 10.59
C LEU A 382 -11.65 -1.75 11.10
N GLU A 383 -12.83 -1.65 11.71
CA GLU A 383 -13.33 -0.38 12.26
C GLU A 383 -12.52 0.17 13.44
N GLN A 384 -11.77 -0.70 14.13
CA GLN A 384 -10.90 -0.37 15.27
C GLN A 384 -9.45 -0.16 14.86
N LEU A 385 -9.02 -0.76 13.74
CA LEU A 385 -7.68 -0.62 13.19
C LEU A 385 -7.42 0.78 12.60
N ASN A 386 -6.19 0.98 12.14
CA ASN A 386 -5.80 2.16 11.38
C ASN A 386 -6.76 2.36 10.18
N PRO A 387 -7.30 3.58 9.96
CA PRO A 387 -8.31 3.86 8.94
C PRO A 387 -7.88 3.47 7.52
N ASN A 388 -6.58 3.52 7.22
CA ASN A 388 -6.03 3.14 5.93
C ASN A 388 -6.27 1.65 5.59
N VAL A 389 -6.27 0.75 6.58
CA VAL A 389 -6.56 -0.69 6.37
C VAL A 389 -8.00 -0.86 5.87
N THR A 390 -8.94 -0.16 6.51
CA THR A 390 -10.37 -0.16 6.15
C THR A 390 -10.62 0.49 4.80
N ILE A 391 -9.92 1.60 4.51
CA ILE A 391 -9.99 2.26 3.21
C ILE A 391 -9.48 1.32 2.11
N MET A 392 -8.34 0.65 2.32
CA MET A 392 -7.81 -0.33 1.38
C MET A 392 -8.84 -1.44 1.10
N TRP A 393 -9.45 -2.02 2.14
CA TRP A 393 -10.48 -3.05 1.98
C TRP A 393 -11.71 -2.55 1.19
N HIS A 394 -12.22 -1.34 1.49
CA HIS A 394 -13.32 -0.76 0.72
C HIS A 394 -12.94 -0.50 -0.74
N THR A 395 -11.72 -0.04 -1.03
CA THR A 395 -11.23 0.16 -2.39
C THR A 395 -11.13 -1.16 -3.17
N MET A 396 -10.68 -2.23 -2.52
CA MET A 396 -10.66 -3.58 -3.10
C MET A 396 -12.08 -4.04 -3.45
N CYS A 397 -13.04 -3.86 -2.54
CA CYS A 397 -14.44 -4.22 -2.80
C CYS A 397 -15.06 -3.36 -3.91
N MET A 398 -14.79 -2.05 -3.91
CA MET A 398 -15.25 -1.12 -4.94
C MET A 398 -14.72 -1.52 -6.32
N SER A 399 -13.44 -1.90 -6.43
CA SER A 399 -12.83 -2.36 -7.68
C SER A 399 -13.27 -3.75 -8.15
N LEU A 400 -13.98 -4.53 -7.32
CA LEU A 400 -14.68 -5.73 -7.79
C LEU A 400 -16.01 -5.38 -8.48
N THR A 401 -16.67 -4.31 -8.02
CA THR A 401 -18.01 -3.91 -8.48
C THR A 401 -18.01 -2.82 -9.56
N ALA A 402 -16.86 -2.19 -9.82
CA ALA A 402 -16.71 -1.13 -10.79
C ALA A 402 -15.29 -1.16 -11.40
N ASP A 403 -15.20 -1.05 -12.73
CA ASP A 403 -13.90 -0.79 -13.37
C ASP A 403 -13.49 0.67 -13.10
N LEU A 404 -12.62 0.86 -12.11
CA LEU A 404 -12.15 2.18 -11.67
C LEU A 404 -11.41 2.96 -12.77
N GLN A 405 -10.85 2.28 -13.77
CA GLN A 405 -10.19 2.94 -14.89
C GLN A 405 -11.18 3.68 -15.78
N LEU A 406 -12.45 3.27 -15.83
CA LEU A 406 -13.50 4.02 -16.54
C LEU A 406 -13.75 5.38 -15.90
N PHE A 407 -13.77 5.44 -14.58
CA PHE A 407 -14.02 6.68 -13.83
C PHE A 407 -12.84 7.64 -14.00
N ILE A 408 -11.61 7.13 -13.92
CA ILE A 408 -10.40 7.92 -14.16
C ILE A 408 -10.42 8.47 -15.59
N ARG A 409 -10.59 7.61 -16.61
CA ARG A 409 -10.66 8.04 -18.02
C ARG A 409 -11.79 9.02 -18.32
N ALA A 410 -12.92 8.91 -17.65
CA ALA A 410 -14.03 9.85 -17.80
C ALA A 410 -13.72 11.23 -17.17
N SER A 411 -12.81 11.28 -16.19
CA SER A 411 -12.48 12.50 -15.45
C SER A 411 -11.27 13.27 -15.97
N GLU A 412 -10.35 12.62 -16.68
CA GLU A 412 -9.08 13.22 -17.10
C GLU A 412 -9.20 14.02 -18.41
N ARG A 413 -8.70 15.26 -18.43
CA ARG A 413 -8.71 16.14 -19.62
C ARG A 413 -7.80 15.66 -20.76
N ASP A 414 -6.67 15.05 -20.40
CA ASP A 414 -5.67 14.60 -21.37
C ASP A 414 -6.12 13.35 -22.13
N VAL A 415 -7.21 12.71 -21.69
CA VAL A 415 -7.82 11.58 -22.38
C VAL A 415 -8.65 12.07 -23.58
N PRO A 416 -8.47 11.50 -24.79
CA PRO A 416 -9.20 11.92 -25.98
C PRO A 416 -10.73 11.91 -25.78
N THR A 417 -11.42 12.96 -26.22
CA THR A 417 -12.88 13.12 -26.08
C THR A 417 -13.71 11.90 -26.48
N PRO A 418 -13.43 11.17 -27.59
CA PRO A 418 -14.16 9.94 -27.92
C PRO A 418 -14.06 8.85 -26.84
N VAL A 419 -12.88 8.73 -26.20
CA VAL A 419 -12.63 7.76 -25.11
C VAL A 419 -13.37 8.19 -23.84
N ARG A 420 -13.39 9.49 -23.52
CA ARG A 420 -14.17 10.05 -22.40
C ARG A 420 -15.67 9.76 -22.58
N LYS A 421 -16.22 10.05 -23.77
CA LYS A 421 -17.64 9.79 -24.10
C LYS A 421 -18.00 8.30 -24.00
N THR A 422 -17.12 7.43 -24.50
CA THR A 422 -17.32 5.98 -24.41
C THR A 422 -17.33 5.51 -22.95
N SER A 423 -16.41 6.03 -22.13
CA SER A 423 -16.35 5.72 -20.70
C SER A 423 -17.63 6.16 -19.97
N LEU A 424 -18.15 7.36 -20.27
CA LEU A 424 -19.42 7.85 -19.70
C LEU A 424 -20.63 7.01 -20.10
N ARG A 425 -20.69 6.52 -21.34
CA ARG A 425 -21.73 5.59 -21.78
C ARG A 425 -21.71 4.29 -20.97
N GLN A 426 -20.53 3.71 -20.80
CA GLN A 426 -20.35 2.51 -19.98
C GLN A 426 -20.68 2.77 -18.50
N ILE A 427 -20.35 3.94 -17.96
CA ILE A 427 -20.73 4.32 -16.60
C ILE A 427 -22.25 4.48 -16.46
N LYS A 428 -22.94 4.99 -17.48
CA LYS A 428 -24.41 5.08 -17.49
C LYS A 428 -25.10 3.71 -17.54
N GLU A 429 -24.52 2.74 -18.24
CA GLU A 429 -24.99 1.35 -18.19
C GLU A 429 -24.70 0.73 -16.82
N TRP A 430 -23.50 0.94 -16.29
CA TRP A 430 -23.09 0.50 -14.95
C TRP A 430 -24.00 1.02 -13.84
N SER A 431 -24.36 2.31 -13.86
CA SER A 431 -25.10 2.97 -12.77
C SER A 431 -26.49 2.36 -12.52
N GLN A 432 -27.03 1.66 -13.51
CA GLN A 432 -28.33 0.98 -13.40
C GLN A 432 -28.22 -0.37 -12.69
N THR A 433 -27.01 -0.88 -12.45
CA THR A 433 -26.79 -2.22 -11.91
C THR A 433 -26.73 -2.28 -10.38
N PRO A 434 -27.01 -3.45 -9.78
CA PRO A 434 -26.77 -3.68 -8.34
C PRO A 434 -25.31 -3.43 -7.94
N ALA A 435 -24.37 -3.65 -8.86
CA ALA A 435 -22.94 -3.46 -8.63
C ALA A 435 -22.59 -2.00 -8.38
N ALA A 436 -23.20 -1.09 -9.15
CA ALA A 436 -23.02 0.32 -8.90
C ALA A 436 -23.50 0.76 -7.53
N ARG A 437 -24.64 0.24 -7.09
CA ARG A 437 -25.21 0.57 -5.79
C ARG A 437 -24.35 0.06 -4.64
N ARG A 438 -23.79 -1.17 -4.76
CA ARG A 438 -22.81 -1.69 -3.79
C ARG A 438 -21.50 -0.89 -3.80
N ALA A 439 -21.00 -0.50 -4.97
CA ALA A 439 -19.83 0.37 -5.10
C ALA A 439 -20.03 1.72 -4.42
N CYS A 440 -21.23 2.31 -4.53
CA CYS A 440 -21.58 3.57 -3.86
C CYS A 440 -21.53 3.47 -2.34
N LEU A 441 -21.99 2.35 -1.76
CA LEU A 441 -21.87 2.12 -0.31
C LEU A 441 -20.40 2.10 0.13
N HIS A 442 -19.54 1.38 -0.60
CA HIS A 442 -18.09 1.36 -0.31
C HIS A 442 -17.45 2.74 -0.47
N ALA A 443 -17.77 3.46 -1.55
CA ALA A 443 -17.26 4.80 -1.79
C ALA A 443 -17.64 5.79 -0.67
N ALA A 444 -18.90 5.74 -0.20
CA ALA A 444 -19.36 6.56 0.93
C ALA A 444 -18.68 6.18 2.25
N HIS A 445 -18.36 4.90 2.45
CA HIS A 445 -17.65 4.46 3.65
C HIS A 445 -16.15 4.79 3.62
N ILE A 446 -15.53 4.96 2.45
CA ILE A 446 -14.20 5.58 2.34
C ILE A 446 -14.25 7.03 2.85
N TYR A 447 -15.28 7.81 2.46
CA TYR A 447 -15.49 9.16 3.00
C TYR A 447 -15.67 9.14 4.51
N LYS A 448 -16.52 8.23 5.02
CA LYS A 448 -16.78 8.07 6.45
C LYS A 448 -15.51 7.73 7.24
N ALA A 449 -14.69 6.81 6.74
CA ALA A 449 -13.44 6.40 7.38
C ALA A 449 -12.45 7.58 7.50
N ILE A 450 -12.30 8.37 6.44
CA ILE A 450 -11.44 9.57 6.45
C ILE A 450 -12.02 10.65 7.36
N HIS A 451 -13.33 10.88 7.31
CA HIS A 451 -14.00 11.84 8.17
C HIS A 451 -13.81 11.50 9.65
N LYS A 452 -13.99 10.22 10.03
CA LYS A 452 -13.74 9.71 11.39
C LYS A 452 -12.27 9.88 11.79
N ALA A 453 -11.33 9.58 10.89
CA ALA A 453 -9.90 9.73 11.14
C ALA A 453 -9.50 11.19 11.44
N ILE A 454 -10.06 12.15 10.69
CA ILE A 454 -9.85 13.58 10.91
C ILE A 454 -10.48 14.02 12.23
N ALA A 455 -11.71 13.58 12.54
CA ALA A 455 -12.42 13.96 13.76
C ALA A 455 -11.73 13.44 15.04
N ASN A 456 -11.13 12.27 14.99
CA ASN A 456 -10.47 11.65 16.16
C ASN A 456 -9.06 12.17 16.44
N ASP A 457 -8.57 13.19 15.72
CA ASP A 457 -7.20 13.73 15.77
C ASP A 457 -6.07 12.69 15.63
N VAL A 458 -6.41 11.44 15.29
CA VAL A 458 -5.54 10.48 14.60
C VAL A 458 -5.06 11.09 13.27
N GLY A 459 -5.75 12.13 12.79
CA GLY A 459 -5.20 13.20 11.98
C GLY A 459 -4.88 12.81 10.54
N PRO A 460 -4.90 13.76 9.60
CA PRO A 460 -4.42 13.56 8.24
C PRO A 460 -2.93 13.17 8.17
N LYS A 461 -2.17 13.32 9.26
CA LYS A 461 -0.75 12.96 9.38
C LYS A 461 -0.48 11.47 9.23
N HIS A 462 -1.48 10.62 9.45
CA HIS A 462 -1.33 9.17 9.38
C HIS A 462 -2.08 8.53 8.21
N LEU A 463 -2.74 9.32 7.35
CA LEU A 463 -3.32 8.79 6.10
C LEU A 463 -2.21 8.51 5.08
N LEU A 464 -2.23 7.31 4.51
CA LEU A 464 -1.32 6.90 3.45
C LEU A 464 -1.84 7.34 2.08
N PHE A 465 -0.94 7.52 1.11
CA PHE A 465 -1.27 7.98 -0.24
C PHE A 465 -2.26 7.10 -0.99
N HIS A 466 -2.26 5.79 -0.72
CA HIS A 466 -3.27 4.90 -1.26
C HIS A 466 -4.67 5.29 -0.81
N SER A 467 -4.83 5.82 0.41
CA SER A 467 -6.08 6.33 0.94
C SER A 467 -6.51 7.62 0.25
N GLU A 468 -5.57 8.51 -0.10
CA GLU A 468 -5.90 9.71 -0.88
C GLU A 468 -6.40 9.38 -2.29
N SER A 469 -5.70 8.49 -3.01
CA SER A 469 -6.13 8.02 -4.34
C SER A 469 -7.47 7.29 -4.25
N SER A 470 -7.67 6.48 -3.20
CA SER A 470 -8.95 5.82 -2.92
C SER A 470 -10.07 6.83 -2.69
N PHE A 471 -9.78 7.91 -1.95
CA PHE A 471 -10.74 8.97 -1.66
C PHE A 471 -11.15 9.75 -2.91
N PHE A 472 -10.17 10.08 -3.77
CA PHE A 472 -10.42 10.71 -5.06
C PHE A 472 -11.32 9.83 -5.94
N ILE A 473 -11.00 8.54 -6.07
CA ILE A 473 -11.79 7.62 -6.90
C ILE A 473 -13.18 7.39 -6.30
N ALA A 474 -13.32 7.29 -4.99
CA ALA A 474 -14.61 7.20 -4.32
C ALA A 474 -15.51 8.41 -4.64
N ALA A 475 -14.94 9.62 -4.71
CA ALA A 475 -15.65 10.81 -5.12
C ALA A 475 -16.18 10.68 -6.57
N LEU A 476 -15.31 10.24 -7.50
CA LEU A 476 -15.69 10.02 -8.90
C LEU A 476 -16.80 8.98 -9.02
N VAL A 477 -16.70 7.86 -8.32
CA VAL A 477 -17.68 6.76 -8.34
C VAL A 477 -19.06 7.27 -7.90
N LEU A 478 -19.15 7.98 -6.77
CA LEU A 478 -20.42 8.52 -6.28
C LEU A 478 -20.97 9.65 -7.16
N ALA A 479 -20.12 10.58 -7.59
CA ALA A 479 -20.54 11.71 -8.40
C ALA A 479 -21.05 11.27 -9.77
N LEU A 480 -20.30 10.38 -10.45
CA LEU A 480 -20.69 9.86 -11.76
C LEU A 480 -21.86 8.88 -11.68
N TYR A 481 -22.02 8.12 -10.59
CA TYR A 481 -23.25 7.38 -10.32
C TYR A 481 -24.45 8.32 -10.28
N LYS A 482 -24.39 9.38 -9.46
CA LYS A 482 -25.52 10.32 -9.33
C LYS A 482 -25.79 11.13 -10.59
N LEU A 483 -24.76 11.43 -11.38
CA LEU A 483 -24.92 12.11 -12.65
C LEU A 483 -25.65 11.24 -13.69
N THR A 484 -25.39 9.93 -13.70
CA THR A 484 -25.83 9.06 -14.81
C THR A 484 -27.01 8.16 -14.48
N VAL A 485 -27.33 7.95 -13.19
CA VAL A 485 -28.46 7.12 -12.78
C VAL A 485 -29.78 7.79 -13.20
N PRO A 486 -30.66 7.11 -13.94
CA PRO A 486 -31.95 7.67 -14.34
C PRO A 486 -32.80 8.06 -13.13
N GLU A 487 -33.56 9.14 -13.23
CA GLU A 487 -34.57 9.47 -12.23
C GLU A 487 -35.73 8.45 -12.30
N PRO A 488 -36.18 7.87 -11.17
CA PRO A 488 -37.30 6.94 -11.19
C PRO A 488 -38.56 7.67 -11.66
N ARG A 489 -39.22 7.19 -12.73
CA ARG A 489 -40.48 7.77 -13.25
C ARG A 489 -41.63 7.72 -12.24
N ALA A 490 -41.56 6.81 -11.27
CA ALA A 490 -42.36 6.74 -10.05
C ALA A 490 -41.54 5.99 -8.99
N PRO A 491 -41.66 6.30 -7.69
CA PRO A 491 -41.06 5.47 -6.66
C PRO A 491 -41.64 4.04 -6.79
N PRO A 492 -40.82 3.00 -7.02
CA PRO A 492 -41.31 1.63 -7.03
C PRO A 492 -42.01 1.33 -5.69
N ALA A 493 -43.06 0.51 -5.70
CA ALA A 493 -43.71 0.09 -4.46
C ALA A 493 -42.65 -0.51 -3.51
N GLY A 494 -42.44 0.13 -2.35
CA GLY A 494 -41.33 -0.19 -1.44
C GLY A 494 -40.04 0.62 -1.61
N SER A 495 -40.08 1.80 -2.26
CA SER A 495 -38.90 2.68 -2.41
C SER A 495 -38.29 3.02 -1.05
N THR A 496 -37.10 2.49 -0.79
CA THR A 496 -36.36 2.72 0.45
C THR A 496 -35.46 3.93 0.29
N SER A 497 -35.53 4.86 1.23
CA SER A 497 -34.56 5.95 1.33
C SER A 497 -33.38 5.48 2.17
N ILE A 498 -32.17 5.54 1.62
CA ILE A 498 -30.95 5.13 2.34
C ILE A 498 -30.04 6.33 2.60
N GLU A 499 -29.58 6.47 3.83
CA GLU A 499 -28.50 7.39 4.20
C GLU A 499 -27.16 6.65 4.05
N LEU A 500 -26.34 7.06 3.07
CA LEU A 500 -25.12 6.34 2.70
C LEU A 500 -24.06 6.31 3.81
N LEU A 501 -24.10 7.26 4.75
CA LEU A 501 -23.14 7.35 5.85
C LEU A 501 -23.59 6.58 7.10
N ASN A 502 -24.77 5.95 7.11
CA ASN A 502 -25.20 5.11 8.23
C ASN A 502 -24.26 3.91 8.44
N ASP A 503 -24.20 3.40 9.67
CA ASP A 503 -23.45 2.18 9.95
C ASP A 503 -24.04 0.99 9.20
N LEU A 504 -23.18 0.25 8.50
CA LEU A 504 -23.56 -0.94 7.75
C LEU A 504 -22.90 -2.17 8.36
N ARG A 505 -23.70 -3.19 8.66
CA ARG A 505 -23.19 -4.52 8.98
C ARG A 505 -22.76 -5.21 7.69
N TRP A 506 -21.54 -4.93 7.23
CA TRP A 506 -20.96 -5.53 6.02
C TRP A 506 -21.15 -7.04 5.84
N PRO A 507 -21.05 -7.88 6.91
CA PRO A 507 -21.35 -9.30 6.81
C PRO A 507 -22.75 -9.62 6.26
N THR A 508 -23.76 -8.82 6.58
CA THR A 508 -25.15 -9.11 6.20
C THR A 508 -25.41 -8.87 4.71
N LEU A 509 -24.56 -8.08 4.04
CA LEU A 509 -24.65 -7.84 2.59
C LEU A 509 -24.21 -9.05 1.78
N GLY A 510 -23.42 -9.97 2.35
CA GLY A 510 -23.03 -11.25 1.74
C GLY A 510 -22.73 -11.17 0.24
N THR A 511 -23.41 -12.02 -0.53
CA THR A 511 -23.28 -12.14 -1.98
C THR A 511 -24.24 -11.24 -2.78
N GLU A 512 -24.97 -10.32 -2.13
CA GLU A 512 -25.90 -9.42 -2.82
C GLU A 512 -25.19 -8.65 -3.94
N CYS A 513 -25.87 -8.48 -5.08
CA CYS A 513 -25.33 -8.03 -6.38
C CYS A 513 -24.54 -9.09 -7.19
N PHE A 514 -23.92 -10.09 -6.57
CA PHE A 514 -23.00 -10.97 -7.30
C PHE A 514 -23.65 -12.21 -7.92
N VAL A 515 -24.85 -12.55 -7.45
CA VAL A 515 -25.65 -13.66 -7.97
C VAL A 515 -27.03 -13.12 -8.31
N SER A 516 -27.56 -13.49 -9.47
CA SER A 516 -28.96 -13.23 -9.79
C SER A 516 -29.83 -14.18 -8.96
N ILE A 517 -30.48 -13.65 -7.93
CA ILE A 517 -31.42 -14.41 -7.11
C ILE A 517 -32.80 -14.29 -7.76
N VAL A 518 -33.32 -15.41 -8.25
CA VAL A 518 -34.71 -15.49 -8.73
C VAL A 518 -35.63 -15.46 -7.52
N ASN A 519 -36.52 -14.46 -7.44
CA ASN A 519 -37.44 -14.23 -6.31
C ASN A 519 -36.74 -14.04 -4.96
N PRO A 520 -36.02 -12.93 -4.75
CA PRO A 520 -35.36 -12.67 -3.48
C PRO A 520 -36.40 -12.48 -2.35
N GLU A 521 -36.16 -13.13 -1.22
CA GLU A 521 -36.93 -12.91 0.02
C GLU A 521 -36.91 -11.42 0.40
N PRO A 522 -38.03 -10.86 0.91
CA PRO A 522 -38.08 -9.51 1.46
C PRO A 522 -37.00 -9.34 2.52
N SER A 523 -36.29 -8.21 2.49
CA SER A 523 -35.26 -7.89 3.47
C SER A 523 -35.65 -6.60 4.20
N ASP A 524 -35.52 -6.59 5.52
CA ASP A 524 -35.66 -5.35 6.30
C ASP A 524 -34.40 -4.47 6.21
N ASN A 525 -33.33 -4.97 5.59
CA ASN A 525 -32.07 -4.24 5.45
C ASN A 525 -32.15 -3.23 4.29
N LEU A 526 -32.16 -1.95 4.63
CA LEU A 526 -32.21 -0.84 3.68
C LEU A 526 -31.09 -0.89 2.63
N ALA A 527 -29.88 -1.36 2.99
CA ALA A 527 -28.77 -1.47 2.05
C ALA A 527 -28.99 -2.61 1.04
N ILE A 528 -29.56 -3.74 1.47
CA ILE A 528 -29.93 -4.84 0.58
C ILE A 528 -31.03 -4.38 -0.39
N ASN A 529 -32.07 -3.71 0.13
CA ASN A 529 -33.16 -3.17 -0.69
C ASN A 529 -32.65 -2.14 -1.69
N PHE A 530 -31.75 -1.25 -1.28
CA PHE A 530 -31.09 -0.30 -2.17
C PHE A 530 -30.33 -1.05 -3.28
N ILE A 531 -29.48 -2.03 -2.95
CA ILE A 531 -28.73 -2.81 -3.94
C ILE A 531 -29.66 -3.52 -4.94
N ARG A 532 -30.75 -4.13 -4.48
CA ARG A 532 -31.68 -4.87 -5.35
C ARG A 532 -32.53 -3.94 -6.21
N ASN A 533 -33.16 -2.95 -5.60
CA ASN A 533 -34.29 -2.23 -6.19
C ASN A 533 -33.99 -0.78 -6.58
N SER A 534 -32.79 -0.27 -6.28
CA SER A 534 -32.50 1.17 -6.27
C SER A 534 -33.38 1.92 -5.25
N GLY A 535 -33.23 3.23 -5.14
CA GLY A 535 -33.98 4.02 -4.18
C GLY A 535 -33.52 5.47 -4.10
N THR A 536 -34.23 6.26 -3.30
CA THR A 536 -33.77 7.59 -2.92
C THR A 536 -32.58 7.46 -1.99
N VAL A 537 -31.65 8.40 -2.11
CA VAL A 537 -30.40 8.34 -1.35
C VAL A 537 -30.19 9.69 -0.70
N SER A 538 -29.75 9.69 0.56
CA SER A 538 -29.20 10.86 1.22
C SER A 538 -27.74 10.62 1.61
N MET A 539 -27.00 11.70 1.79
CA MET A 539 -25.65 11.66 2.34
C MET A 539 -25.50 12.80 3.34
N GLY A 540 -25.19 12.48 4.60
CA GLY A 540 -25.11 13.45 5.68
C GLY A 540 -26.44 14.18 5.94
N GLY A 541 -27.57 13.49 5.75
CA GLY A 541 -28.91 14.06 5.91
C GLY A 541 -29.39 14.91 4.72
N VAL A 542 -28.57 15.08 3.68
CA VAL A 542 -28.94 15.82 2.47
C VAL A 542 -29.45 14.85 1.40
N PRO A 543 -30.68 14.99 0.89
CA PRO A 543 -31.18 14.19 -0.22
C PRO A 543 -30.36 14.41 -1.50
N LEU A 544 -30.05 13.33 -2.21
CA LEU A 544 -29.27 13.30 -3.44
C LEU A 544 -30.14 12.75 -4.59
N PRO A 545 -31.01 13.58 -5.20
CA PRO A 545 -31.73 13.20 -6.43
C PRO A 545 -30.75 12.90 -7.58
N SER A 546 -31.23 12.29 -8.65
CA SER A 546 -30.42 12.08 -9.86
C SER A 546 -30.04 13.42 -10.51
N GLY A 547 -28.89 13.47 -11.17
CA GLY A 547 -28.47 14.57 -12.01
C GLY A 547 -27.30 15.40 -11.47
N SER A 548 -27.02 16.48 -12.20
CA SER A 548 -25.81 17.29 -12.09
C SER A 548 -25.66 18.01 -10.74
N LEU A 549 -26.75 18.45 -10.12
CA LEU A 549 -26.72 19.14 -8.82
C LEU A 549 -26.22 18.25 -7.68
N SER A 550 -26.67 16.99 -7.62
CA SER A 550 -26.22 16.04 -6.60
C SER A 550 -24.77 15.61 -6.83
N ALA A 551 -24.37 15.40 -8.08
CA ALA A 551 -22.97 15.13 -8.42
C ALA A 551 -22.06 16.28 -7.95
N ARG A 552 -22.49 17.54 -8.15
CA ARG A 552 -21.78 18.73 -7.67
C ARG A 552 -21.68 18.78 -6.15
N HIS A 553 -22.77 18.46 -5.46
CA HIS A 553 -22.82 18.44 -4.02
C HIS A 553 -21.82 17.41 -3.45
N ILE A 554 -21.80 16.20 -4.00
CA ILE A 554 -20.86 15.13 -3.62
C ILE A 554 -19.41 15.59 -3.80
N LEU A 555 -19.06 16.11 -4.99
CA LEU A 555 -17.70 16.57 -5.25
C LEU A 555 -17.28 17.63 -4.22
N ARG A 556 -18.14 18.63 -3.96
CA ARG A 556 -17.88 19.65 -2.93
C ARG A 556 -17.74 19.09 -1.52
N MET A 557 -18.52 18.07 -1.15
CA MET A 557 -18.37 17.41 0.15
C MET A 557 -16.98 16.77 0.29
N TYR A 558 -16.52 16.09 -0.76
CA TYR A 558 -15.19 15.47 -0.81
C TYR A 558 -14.08 16.54 -0.83
N GLU A 559 -14.21 17.61 -1.61
CA GLU A 559 -13.27 18.75 -1.64
C GLU A 559 -13.06 19.36 -0.25
N ARG A 560 -14.15 19.67 0.45
CA ARG A 560 -14.08 20.26 1.80
C ARG A 560 -13.40 19.34 2.80
N LEU A 561 -13.58 18.04 2.66
CA LEU A 561 -12.91 17.07 3.53
C LEU A 561 -11.43 16.93 3.15
N PHE A 562 -11.11 16.94 1.86
CA PHE A 562 -9.73 16.98 1.34
C PHE A 562 -8.97 18.21 1.82
N GLU A 563 -9.58 19.40 1.84
CA GLU A 563 -8.96 20.63 2.35
C GLU A 563 -8.62 20.53 3.84
N LYS A 564 -9.50 19.90 4.63
CA LYS A 564 -9.22 19.63 6.05
C LYS A 564 -8.13 18.58 6.25
N SER A 565 -7.92 17.69 5.28
CA SER A 565 -6.84 16.69 5.31
C SER A 565 -5.52 17.17 4.69
N ALA A 566 -5.48 18.34 4.06
CA ALA A 566 -4.38 18.81 3.21
C ALA A 566 -3.13 19.34 3.96
N LYS A 567 -2.73 18.72 5.08
CA LYS A 567 -1.38 18.95 5.64
C LYS A 567 -0.27 18.36 4.76
N TRP A 568 -0.61 17.42 3.88
CA TRP A 568 0.27 16.94 2.82
C TRP A 568 0.08 17.76 1.55
N ASN A 569 1.01 17.67 0.62
CA ASN A 569 0.94 18.33 -0.69
C ASN A 569 -0.13 17.67 -1.59
N VAL A 570 -1.39 17.66 -1.14
CA VAL A 570 -2.61 17.13 -1.79
C VAL A 570 -2.98 17.96 -3.03
N GLY A 571 -2.18 18.98 -3.36
CA GLY A 571 -2.38 19.91 -4.46
C GLY A 571 -2.76 19.21 -5.76
N ASN A 572 -2.17 18.06 -6.10
CA ASN A 572 -2.44 17.39 -7.38
C ASN A 572 -3.79 16.66 -7.43
N LEU A 573 -4.22 15.93 -6.39
CA LEU A 573 -5.52 15.24 -6.39
C LEU A 573 -6.68 16.20 -6.15
N LEU A 574 -6.51 17.16 -5.23
CA LEU A 574 -7.51 18.20 -5.01
C LEU A 574 -7.65 19.09 -6.25
N ARG A 575 -6.54 19.43 -6.93
CA ARG A 575 -6.61 20.09 -8.24
C ARG A 575 -7.28 19.22 -9.27
N GLY A 576 -6.95 17.92 -9.36
CA GLY A 576 -7.63 16.99 -10.28
C GLY A 576 -9.14 16.96 -10.05
N LEU A 577 -9.57 16.93 -8.78
CA LEU A 577 -10.99 16.90 -8.43
C LEU A 577 -11.69 18.24 -8.71
N ARG A 578 -11.03 19.37 -8.46
CA ARG A 578 -11.51 20.70 -8.83
C ARG A 578 -11.59 20.88 -10.35
N LEU A 579 -10.57 20.43 -11.10
CA LEU A 579 -10.57 20.45 -12.56
C LEU A 579 -11.70 19.60 -13.12
N PHE A 580 -11.91 18.42 -12.56
CA PHE A 580 -13.02 17.55 -12.94
C PHE A 580 -14.37 18.19 -12.59
N HIS A 581 -14.52 18.77 -11.39
CA HIS A 581 -15.71 19.54 -11.01
C HIS A 581 -15.98 20.66 -12.02
N ASP A 582 -14.96 21.43 -12.40
CA ASP A 582 -15.07 22.52 -13.36
C ASP A 582 -15.41 22.02 -14.78
N ASP A 583 -14.86 20.88 -15.20
CA ASP A 583 -15.18 20.26 -16.50
C ASP A 583 -16.61 19.73 -16.54
N LEU A 584 -17.02 19.03 -15.49
CA LEU A 584 -18.34 18.42 -15.36
C LEU A 584 -19.45 19.47 -15.47
N PHE A 585 -19.17 20.68 -15.01
CA PHE A 585 -20.11 21.80 -15.00
C PHE A 585 -19.74 22.93 -15.97
N GLY A 586 -18.74 22.71 -16.82
CA GLY A 586 -18.39 23.55 -17.97
C GLY A 586 -19.15 23.16 -19.23
N THR A 587 -18.88 23.84 -20.35
CA THR A 587 -19.61 23.67 -21.62
C THR A 587 -19.43 22.29 -22.29
N GLU A 588 -18.37 21.53 -21.98
CA GLU A 588 -18.09 20.25 -22.65
C GLU A 588 -18.98 19.08 -22.17
N LEU A 589 -19.23 18.95 -20.86
CA LEU A 589 -19.98 17.81 -20.28
C LEU A 589 -21.47 18.10 -20.07
N LEU A 590 -21.90 19.37 -20.01
CA LEU A 590 -23.33 19.74 -19.94
C LEU A 590 -24.13 19.31 -21.18
N SER A 591 -23.47 19.09 -22.32
CA SER A 591 -24.10 18.54 -23.55
C SER A 591 -24.62 17.10 -23.39
N TRP A 592 -24.25 16.41 -22.30
CA TRP A 592 -24.71 15.06 -21.97
C TRP A 592 -26.08 15.06 -21.26
N ASP A 593 -26.38 16.08 -20.45
CA ASP A 593 -27.63 16.17 -19.67
C ASP A 593 -28.84 16.45 -20.58
N THR A 594 -28.61 17.01 -21.77
CA THR A 594 -29.66 17.39 -22.73
C THR A 594 -30.06 16.29 -23.72
N GLY A 595 -29.46 15.09 -23.63
CA GLY A 595 -29.73 14.01 -24.60
C GLY A 595 -29.33 14.35 -26.04
N ALA A 596 -28.53 15.40 -26.25
CA ALA A 596 -28.23 15.96 -27.57
C ALA A 596 -26.98 15.35 -28.21
N ILE A 597 -26.72 14.04 -28.04
CA ILE A 597 -25.70 13.31 -28.80
C ILE A 597 -26.15 11.85 -28.93
N ASP A 598 -27.21 11.63 -29.70
CA ASP A 598 -27.26 10.50 -30.64
C ASP A 598 -26.98 11.06 -32.05
#